data_AF-A0A2Z5UWN9-F1
#
_entry.id   AF-A0A2Z5UWN9-F1
#
_cell.length_a   1.000
_cell.length_b   1.000
_cell.length_c   1.000
_cell.angle_alpha   90.00
_cell.angle_beta   90.00
_cell.angle_gamma   90.00
#
_symmetry.space_group_name_H-M   'P 1'
#
loop_
_entity.id
_entity.type
_entity.pdbx_description
1 polymer ?
#
loop_
_entity_poly.entity_id
_entity_poly.type
_entity_poly.pdbx_seq_one_letter_code
_entity_poly.pdbx_strand_id
1 'polypeptide(L)'
;MDNVINKEILLTQEFAGQIRNKVNQEKIPLQAGYEYHIAKGFLDLLIKLKKELKNSSCFPFENNKTNWTPEIEEKIFILYQQLKKLFSPIEGGCRPDNQSAYWSSDGRKAAEKIGIDFAHTVIGSVVNQMMPKIQMVITHNKKTNEKIESTFNFIIWSALSKLYIEETTNDAYVFLADGEIHCQSIFWNIELHALREKQHSGNIQHLFLYTLQPHAMQHYQHLLKIRNTSQSSLSENLGIQTEIDTIVTNNNNWHCELLDNSSLFKIRTKKNKAITFQSLKSYASAFYKNNPSIHASTVINNLKKKKYSDKILSAAIKIINLNDFNKKTNNYIVIIANYRNIEQLKLVFNEKAREYKKNTGAC
;
A
#
# COMPACT_ATOMS: atom_id res chain seq x y z
N MET A 1 9.49 -36.48 -2.89
CA MET A 1 9.25 -35.57 -1.75
C MET A 1 10.58 -35.06 -1.19
N ASP A 2 11.64 -35.86 -1.22
CA ASP A 2 12.98 -35.55 -0.65
C ASP A 2 13.65 -34.31 -1.25
N ASN A 3 13.45 -34.04 -2.54
CA ASN A 3 14.02 -32.85 -3.20
C ASN A 3 13.35 -31.51 -2.82
N VAL A 4 12.14 -31.53 -2.25
CA VAL A 4 11.43 -30.31 -1.83
C VAL A 4 11.76 -30.00 -0.37
N ILE A 5 11.78 -31.03 0.48
CA ILE A 5 12.17 -30.91 1.90
C ILE A 5 13.60 -30.37 2.01
N ASN A 6 14.53 -30.87 1.21
CA ASN A 6 15.91 -30.36 1.20
C ASN A 6 16.01 -28.90 0.74
N LYS A 7 15.16 -28.45 -0.20
CA LYS A 7 15.15 -27.05 -0.66
C LYS A 7 14.59 -26.10 0.39
N GLU A 8 13.55 -26.50 1.11
CA GLU A 8 12.98 -25.70 2.20
C GLU A 8 13.97 -25.55 3.36
N ILE A 9 14.68 -26.62 3.73
CA ILE A 9 15.73 -26.57 4.77
C ILE A 9 16.86 -25.62 4.36
N LEU A 10 17.39 -25.78 3.15
CA LEU A 10 18.46 -24.90 2.64
C LEU A 10 18.03 -23.44 2.57
N LEU A 11 16.81 -23.17 2.09
CA LEU A 11 16.24 -21.83 2.03
C LEU A 11 16.06 -21.22 3.43
N THR A 12 15.64 -22.03 4.40
CA THR A 12 15.50 -21.62 5.81
C THR A 12 16.86 -21.23 6.38
N GLN A 13 17.89 -22.06 6.17
CA GLN A 13 19.26 -21.78 6.63
C GLN A 13 19.84 -20.53 5.99
N GLU A 14 19.64 -20.35 4.68
CA GLU A 14 20.10 -19.16 3.96
C GLU A 14 19.44 -17.89 4.51
N PHE A 15 18.11 -17.90 4.68
CA PHE A 15 17.38 -16.78 5.25
C PHE A 15 17.84 -16.49 6.69
N ALA A 16 17.95 -17.51 7.54
CA ALA A 16 18.46 -17.36 8.90
C ALA A 16 19.86 -16.72 8.91
N GLY A 17 20.74 -17.14 8.00
CA GLY A 17 22.06 -16.54 7.82
C GLY A 17 22.00 -15.06 7.45
N GLN A 18 21.09 -14.65 6.54
CA GLN A 18 20.90 -13.24 6.19
C GLN A 18 20.37 -12.41 7.37
N ILE A 19 19.43 -12.95 8.16
CA ILE A 19 18.97 -12.29 9.39
C ILE A 19 20.14 -12.09 10.33
N ARG A 20 20.90 -13.16 10.64
CA ARG A 20 22.05 -13.11 11.54
C ARG A 20 23.10 -12.09 11.09
N ASN A 21 23.41 -12.07 9.79
CA ASN A 21 24.34 -11.10 9.23
C ASN A 21 23.85 -9.67 9.43
N LYS A 22 22.58 -9.39 9.11
CA LYS A 22 22.02 -8.04 9.20
C LYS A 22 21.90 -7.56 10.65
N VAL A 23 21.43 -8.39 11.59
CA VAL A 23 21.37 -8.01 13.01
C VAL A 23 22.76 -7.79 13.61
N ASN A 24 23.77 -8.57 13.20
CA ASN A 24 25.15 -8.35 13.65
C ASN A 24 25.73 -7.04 13.10
N GLN A 25 25.46 -6.70 11.84
CA GLN A 25 25.88 -5.44 11.21
C GLN A 25 25.29 -4.23 11.94
N GLU A 26 23.98 -4.28 12.24
CA GLU A 26 23.25 -3.21 12.93
C GLU A 26 23.39 -3.28 14.46
N LYS A 27 24.16 -4.24 14.99
CA LYS A 27 24.40 -4.47 16.43
C LYS A 27 23.11 -4.67 17.25
N ILE A 28 22.09 -5.28 16.65
CA ILE A 28 20.82 -5.60 17.33
C ILE A 28 20.99 -6.89 18.14
N PRO A 29 20.70 -6.87 19.45
CA PRO A 29 20.79 -8.07 20.27
C PRO A 29 19.74 -9.10 19.84
N LEU A 30 20.21 -10.25 19.33
CA LEU A 30 19.36 -11.40 19.01
C LEU A 30 20.02 -12.67 19.51
N GLN A 31 19.33 -13.40 20.40
CA GLN A 31 19.81 -14.67 20.94
C GLN A 31 20.14 -15.67 19.81
N ALA A 32 21.25 -16.41 19.96
CA ALA A 32 21.65 -17.43 19.00
C ALA A 32 20.52 -18.45 18.74
N GLY A 33 20.26 -18.76 17.46
CA GLY A 33 19.23 -19.70 17.03
C GLY A 33 17.85 -19.07 16.77
N TYR A 34 17.58 -17.85 17.24
CA TYR A 34 16.30 -17.17 16.99
C TYR A 34 16.11 -16.81 15.51
N GLU A 35 17.19 -16.50 14.79
CA GLU A 35 17.18 -16.26 13.34
C GLU A 35 16.58 -17.44 12.57
N TYR A 36 16.83 -18.68 13.02
CA TYR A 36 16.32 -19.88 12.39
C TYR A 36 14.83 -20.04 12.66
N HIS A 37 14.38 -19.77 13.89
CA HIS A 37 12.96 -19.77 14.23
C HIS A 37 12.18 -18.72 13.45
N ILE A 38 12.76 -17.52 13.27
CA ILE A 38 12.17 -16.44 12.48
C ILE A 38 12.07 -16.84 11.01
N ALA A 39 13.18 -17.31 10.41
CA ALA A 39 13.22 -17.74 9.01
C ALA A 39 12.23 -18.87 8.74
N LYS A 40 12.22 -19.91 9.59
CA LYS A 40 11.30 -21.04 9.47
C LYS A 40 9.86 -20.59 9.61
N GLY A 41 9.55 -19.81 10.65
CA GLY A 41 8.21 -19.29 10.88
C GLY A 41 7.71 -18.46 9.71
N PHE A 42 8.56 -17.64 9.09
CA PHE A 42 8.19 -16.86 7.92
C PHE A 42 7.84 -17.76 6.73
N LEU A 43 8.69 -18.75 6.43
CA LEU A 43 8.44 -19.69 5.33
C LEU A 43 7.17 -20.52 5.58
N ASP A 44 6.94 -20.98 6.80
CA ASP A 44 5.72 -21.72 7.19
C ASP A 44 4.46 -20.88 6.96
N LEU A 45 4.49 -19.59 7.32
CA LEU A 45 3.40 -18.64 7.06
C LEU A 45 3.12 -18.48 5.56
N LEU A 46 4.18 -18.37 4.75
CA LEU A 46 4.05 -18.25 3.30
C LEU A 46 3.52 -19.53 2.65
N ILE A 47 3.99 -20.70 3.08
CA ILE A 47 3.48 -21.99 2.60
C ILE A 47 1.99 -22.13 2.95
N LYS A 48 1.59 -21.73 4.17
CA LYS A 48 0.19 -21.71 4.59
C LYS A 48 -0.65 -20.77 3.71
N LEU A 49 -0.19 -19.55 3.48
CA LEU A 49 -0.87 -18.58 2.61
C LEU A 49 -1.08 -19.15 1.20
N LYS A 50 -0.05 -19.75 0.60
CA LYS A 50 -0.18 -20.40 -0.72
C LYS A 50 -1.25 -21.49 -0.73
N LYS A 51 -1.30 -22.34 0.31
CA LYS A 51 -2.30 -23.41 0.43
C LYS A 51 -3.71 -22.83 0.53
N GLU A 52 -3.91 -21.77 1.30
CA GLU A 52 -5.21 -21.09 1.41
C GLU A 52 -5.64 -20.47 0.06
N LEU A 53 -4.72 -19.84 -0.66
CA LEU A 53 -5.02 -19.21 -1.95
C LEU A 53 -5.38 -20.22 -3.05
N LYS A 54 -4.86 -21.45 -3.00
CA LYS A 54 -5.27 -22.52 -3.93
C LYS A 54 -6.74 -22.90 -3.80
N ASN A 55 -7.30 -22.72 -2.61
CA ASN A 55 -8.67 -23.10 -2.30
C ASN A 55 -9.61 -21.88 -2.24
N SER A 56 -9.09 -20.66 -2.45
CA SER A 56 -9.89 -19.43 -2.42
C SER A 56 -10.47 -19.12 -3.80
N SER A 57 -11.68 -18.60 -3.82
CA SER A 57 -12.30 -17.98 -4.99
C SER A 57 -12.04 -16.48 -5.05
N CYS A 58 -11.48 -15.90 -3.99
CA CYS A 58 -11.27 -14.46 -3.86
C CYS A 58 -9.85 -14.08 -4.26
N PHE A 59 -9.75 -13.39 -5.39
CA PHE A 59 -8.49 -12.89 -5.90
C PHE A 59 -8.57 -11.37 -6.03
N PRO A 60 -7.57 -10.63 -5.53
CA PRO A 60 -7.50 -9.20 -5.71
C PRO A 60 -7.35 -8.84 -7.17
N PHE A 61 -6.81 -9.68 -8.05
CA PHE A 61 -6.65 -9.30 -9.46
C PHE A 61 -7.70 -9.96 -10.37
N GLU A 62 -8.59 -9.15 -10.95
CA GLU A 62 -9.53 -9.57 -11.99
C GLU A 62 -9.56 -8.58 -13.14
N ASN A 63 -9.35 -9.05 -14.37
CA ASN A 63 -9.36 -8.22 -15.59
C ASN A 63 -8.48 -6.97 -15.47
N ASN A 64 -7.22 -7.14 -15.04
CA ASN A 64 -6.25 -6.06 -14.78
C ASN A 64 -6.70 -5.03 -13.72
N LYS A 65 -7.58 -5.40 -12.80
CA LYS A 65 -8.05 -4.54 -11.71
C LYS A 65 -7.76 -5.18 -10.36
N THR A 66 -7.34 -4.35 -9.40
CA THR A 66 -7.21 -4.78 -8.01
C THR A 66 -8.55 -4.57 -7.28
N ASN A 67 -9.25 -5.65 -6.94
CA ASN A 67 -10.47 -5.70 -6.17
C ASN A 67 -10.15 -5.88 -4.68
N TRP A 68 -10.39 -4.81 -3.91
CA TRP A 68 -10.29 -4.85 -2.44
C TRP A 68 -11.60 -5.41 -1.85
N THR A 69 -11.54 -6.63 -1.31
CA THR A 69 -12.65 -7.31 -0.66
C THR A 69 -12.38 -7.47 0.84
N PRO A 70 -13.44 -7.64 1.68
CA PRO A 70 -13.24 -7.87 3.11
C PRO A 70 -12.41 -9.13 3.40
N GLU A 71 -12.54 -10.16 2.57
CA GLU A 71 -11.73 -11.38 2.68
C GLU A 71 -10.24 -11.09 2.47
N ILE A 72 -9.89 -10.26 1.48
CA ILE A 72 -8.50 -9.87 1.23
C ILE A 72 -7.96 -9.01 2.38
N GLU A 73 -8.74 -8.05 2.87
CA GLU A 73 -8.37 -7.22 4.02
C GLU A 73 -8.14 -8.08 5.28
N GLU A 74 -9.00 -9.07 5.54
CA GLU A 74 -8.87 -10.00 6.66
C GLU A 74 -7.62 -10.88 6.52
N LYS A 75 -7.34 -11.41 5.34
CA LYS A 75 -6.11 -12.19 5.08
C LYS A 75 -4.86 -11.36 5.32
N ILE A 76 -4.83 -10.11 4.85
CA ILE A 76 -3.72 -9.17 5.09
C ILE A 76 -3.57 -8.91 6.59
N PHE A 77 -4.67 -8.67 7.30
CA PHE A 77 -4.65 -8.41 8.74
C PHE A 77 -4.13 -9.60 9.54
N ILE A 78 -4.60 -10.82 9.26
CA ILE A 78 -4.15 -12.04 9.93
C ILE A 78 -2.66 -12.26 9.70
N LEU A 79 -2.20 -12.14 8.44
CA LEU A 79 -0.79 -12.29 8.11
C LEU A 79 0.07 -11.24 8.81
N TYR A 80 -0.37 -9.97 8.79
CA TYR A 80 0.30 -8.88 9.51
C TYR A 80 0.49 -9.21 11.01
N GLN A 81 -0.57 -9.66 11.71
CA GLN A 81 -0.47 -9.98 13.14
C GLN A 81 0.53 -11.12 13.41
N GLN A 82 0.57 -12.12 12.53
CA GLN A 82 1.52 -13.23 12.62
C GLN A 82 2.96 -12.76 12.37
N LEU A 83 3.17 -11.91 11.37
CA LEU A 83 4.47 -11.31 11.07
C LEU A 83 4.96 -10.41 12.22
N LYS A 84 4.07 -9.59 12.81
CA LYS A 84 4.38 -8.74 13.96
C LYS A 84 4.90 -9.58 15.14
N LYS A 85 4.20 -10.67 15.47
CA LYS A 85 4.65 -11.60 16.51
C LYS A 85 5.97 -12.26 16.16
N LEU A 86 6.12 -12.72 14.91
CA LEU A 86 7.30 -13.43 14.43
C LEU A 86 8.56 -12.56 14.51
N PHE A 87 8.48 -11.30 14.09
CA PHE A 87 9.62 -10.38 14.05
C PHE A 87 9.86 -9.61 15.36
N SER A 88 8.96 -9.72 16.33
CA SER A 88 9.10 -9.06 17.64
C SER A 88 10.43 -9.28 18.38
N PRO A 89 11.17 -10.40 18.22
CA PRO A 89 12.47 -10.56 18.86
C PRO A 89 13.59 -9.67 18.28
N ILE A 90 13.38 -9.05 17.11
CA ILE A 90 14.34 -8.14 16.49
C ILE A 90 13.87 -6.72 16.81
N GLU A 91 14.38 -6.18 17.91
CA GLU A 91 14.03 -4.82 18.36
C GLU A 91 14.34 -3.81 17.26
N GLY A 92 13.37 -2.93 16.95
CA GLY A 92 13.50 -1.98 15.84
C GLY A 92 13.63 -2.62 14.46
N GLY A 93 13.40 -3.93 14.30
CA GLY A 93 13.69 -4.66 13.06
C GLY A 93 12.90 -4.17 11.84
N CYS A 94 11.76 -3.53 12.07
CA CYS A 94 10.94 -2.88 11.04
C CYS A 94 10.82 -1.35 11.27
N ARG A 95 11.57 -0.79 12.21
CA ARG A 95 11.47 0.61 12.60
C ARG A 95 12.31 1.48 11.66
N PRO A 96 11.69 2.44 10.96
CA PRO A 96 12.41 3.56 10.38
C PRO A 96 12.75 4.55 11.50
N ASP A 97 14.04 4.85 11.70
CA ASP A 97 14.52 5.74 12.77
C ASP A 97 14.12 7.21 12.53
N ASN A 98 12.84 7.50 12.76
CA ASN A 98 12.22 8.83 12.73
C ASN A 98 12.14 9.49 11.34
N GLN A 99 12.49 8.76 10.26
CA GLN A 99 12.44 9.24 8.89
C GLN A 99 11.83 8.19 7.95
N SER A 100 10.57 7.85 8.16
CA SER A 100 9.90 6.84 7.32
C SER A 100 9.74 7.33 5.89
N ALA A 101 10.27 6.59 4.93
CA ALA A 101 10.01 6.85 3.51
C ALA A 101 9.00 5.85 2.93
N TYR A 102 8.06 6.36 2.14
CA TYR A 102 7.08 5.64 1.34
C TYR A 102 7.22 6.09 -0.10
N TRP A 103 6.93 5.23 -1.07
CA TRP A 103 7.10 5.59 -2.47
C TRP A 103 6.19 4.80 -3.40
N SER A 104 6.05 5.33 -4.62
CA SER A 104 5.47 4.60 -5.74
C SER A 104 6.36 4.73 -6.97
N SER A 105 6.46 3.64 -7.75
CA SER A 105 7.23 3.61 -9.00
C SER A 105 8.68 4.09 -8.80
N ASP A 106 9.17 4.99 -9.66
CA ASP A 106 10.55 5.51 -9.63
C ASP A 106 10.84 6.42 -8.42
N GLY A 107 9.83 6.77 -7.61
CA GLY A 107 10.02 7.52 -6.37
C GLY A 107 10.91 6.80 -5.35
N ARG A 108 11.07 5.48 -5.49
CA ARG A 108 11.98 4.66 -4.66
C ARG A 108 13.38 5.25 -4.58
N LYS A 109 13.98 5.63 -5.71
CA LYS A 109 15.39 6.06 -5.74
C LYS A 109 15.65 7.36 -4.98
N ALA A 110 14.63 8.22 -4.89
CA ALA A 110 14.68 9.42 -4.06
C ALA A 110 14.45 9.08 -2.58
N ALA A 111 13.49 8.21 -2.29
CA ALA A 111 13.20 7.74 -0.94
C ALA A 111 14.44 7.16 -0.25
N GLU A 112 15.21 6.33 -0.95
CA GLU A 112 16.46 5.71 -0.46
C GLU A 112 17.53 6.71 -0.02
N LYS A 113 17.47 7.98 -0.47
CA LYS A 113 18.44 9.02 -0.11
C LYS A 113 18.01 9.89 1.07
N ILE A 114 16.71 9.95 1.37
CA ILE A 114 16.12 10.95 2.28
C ILE A 114 15.55 10.31 3.54
N GLY A 115 15.04 9.09 3.43
CA GLY A 115 14.53 8.37 4.59
C GLY A 115 14.83 6.88 4.50
N ILE A 116 14.33 6.15 5.49
CA ILE A 116 14.45 4.71 5.56
C ILE A 116 13.14 4.17 5.02
N ASP A 117 13.13 3.55 3.85
CA ASP A 117 11.96 2.79 3.39
C ASP A 117 11.95 1.39 4.01
N PHE A 118 10.89 0.61 3.76
CA PHE A 118 10.82 -0.75 4.29
C PHE A 118 12.05 -1.59 3.90
N ALA A 119 12.52 -1.51 2.65
CA ALA A 119 13.63 -2.30 2.15
C ALA A 119 14.98 -1.96 2.81
N HIS A 120 15.07 -0.83 3.52
CA HIS A 120 16.26 -0.42 4.27
C HIS A 120 16.20 -0.77 5.76
N THR A 121 15.05 -1.21 6.27
CA THR A 121 14.95 -1.80 7.61
C THR A 121 15.67 -3.16 7.67
N VAL A 122 16.04 -3.62 8.86
CA VAL A 122 16.70 -4.93 9.05
C VAL A 122 15.89 -6.06 8.43
N ILE A 123 14.61 -6.14 8.76
CA ILE A 123 13.72 -7.18 8.23
C ILE A 123 13.45 -6.96 6.76
N GLY A 124 13.12 -5.74 6.34
CA GLY A 124 12.76 -5.50 4.95
C GLY A 124 13.92 -5.67 3.99
N SER A 125 15.16 -5.38 4.41
CA SER A 125 16.36 -5.66 3.63
C SER A 125 16.53 -7.15 3.37
N VAL A 126 16.43 -7.97 4.41
CA VAL A 126 16.56 -9.42 4.29
C VAL A 126 15.40 -10.01 3.48
N VAL A 127 14.16 -9.59 3.77
CA VAL A 127 12.98 -10.05 3.03
C VAL A 127 13.09 -9.68 1.56
N ASN A 128 13.50 -8.45 1.23
CA ASN A 128 13.63 -8.00 -0.16
C ASN A 128 14.71 -8.79 -0.92
N GLN A 129 15.82 -9.15 -0.27
CA GLN A 129 16.85 -10.01 -0.86
C GLN A 129 16.39 -11.45 -1.06
N MET A 130 15.65 -12.01 -0.10
CA MET A 130 15.24 -13.42 -0.12
C MET A 130 13.96 -13.68 -0.91
N MET A 131 13.08 -12.68 -1.07
CA MET A 131 11.76 -12.86 -1.68
C MET A 131 11.81 -13.49 -3.08
N PRO A 132 12.73 -13.12 -4.01
CA PRO A 132 12.80 -13.78 -5.32
C PRO A 132 13.08 -15.28 -5.23
N LYS A 133 14.00 -15.69 -4.34
CA LYS A 133 14.30 -17.12 -4.11
C LYS A 133 13.14 -17.83 -3.45
N ILE A 134 12.52 -17.19 -2.46
CA ILE A 134 11.34 -17.71 -1.77
C ILE A 134 10.18 -17.92 -2.74
N GLN A 135 9.88 -16.96 -3.61
CA GLN A 135 8.87 -17.08 -4.67
C GLN A 135 9.22 -18.22 -5.63
N MET A 136 10.49 -18.33 -6.05
CA MET A 136 10.91 -19.43 -6.91
C MET A 136 10.69 -20.82 -6.27
N VAL A 137 10.83 -20.95 -4.95
CA VAL A 137 10.59 -22.23 -4.25
C VAL A 137 9.10 -22.44 -3.95
N ILE A 138 8.42 -21.38 -3.50
CA ILE A 138 7.04 -21.43 -3.02
C ILE A 138 6.07 -21.33 -4.18
N THR A 139 6.11 -20.34 -5.08
CA THR A 139 5.11 -20.13 -6.13
C THR A 139 5.45 -20.83 -7.45
N HIS A 140 6.72 -20.86 -7.86
CA HIS A 140 7.13 -21.42 -9.15
C HIS A 140 7.03 -22.97 -9.17
N ASN A 141 5.89 -23.44 -9.62
CA ASN A 141 5.67 -24.80 -10.07
C ASN A 141 4.97 -24.66 -11.43
N LYS A 142 5.29 -25.48 -12.44
CA LYS A 142 4.76 -25.34 -13.83
C LYS A 142 3.22 -25.32 -13.95
N LYS A 143 2.50 -25.57 -12.84
CA LYS A 143 1.03 -25.59 -12.72
C LYS A 143 0.45 -24.48 -11.82
N THR A 144 1.27 -23.59 -11.26
CA THR A 144 0.74 -22.50 -10.42
C THR A 144 0.17 -21.41 -11.32
N ASN A 145 -1.11 -21.08 -11.10
CA ASN A 145 -1.83 -20.03 -11.82
C ASN A 145 -1.22 -18.65 -11.52
N GLU A 146 -0.91 -17.85 -12.55
CA GLU A 146 -0.40 -16.46 -12.43
C GLU A 146 -1.26 -15.60 -11.49
N LYS A 147 -2.56 -15.87 -11.44
CA LYS A 147 -3.51 -15.20 -10.52
C LYS A 147 -3.15 -15.47 -9.06
N ILE A 148 -2.74 -16.69 -8.71
CA ILE A 148 -2.32 -17.06 -7.35
C ILE A 148 -1.01 -16.36 -6.99
N GLU A 149 -0.04 -16.35 -7.90
CA GLU A 149 1.26 -15.71 -7.65
C GLU A 149 1.13 -14.20 -7.44
N SER A 150 0.37 -13.53 -8.30
CA SER A 150 0.10 -12.08 -8.17
C SER A 150 -0.60 -11.78 -6.84
N THR A 151 -1.60 -12.59 -6.48
CA THR A 151 -2.35 -12.45 -5.22
C THR A 151 -1.48 -12.69 -3.99
N PHE A 152 -0.66 -13.73 -4.04
CA PHE A 152 0.29 -14.08 -3.00
C PHE A 152 1.25 -12.90 -2.73
N ASN A 153 1.86 -12.37 -3.78
CA ASN A 153 2.77 -11.22 -3.69
C ASN A 153 2.07 -10.00 -3.12
N PHE A 154 0.87 -9.70 -3.62
CA PHE A 154 0.09 -8.57 -3.14
C PHE A 154 -0.25 -8.65 -1.65
N ILE A 155 -0.69 -9.81 -1.16
CA ILE A 155 -1.03 -9.99 0.26
C ILE A 155 0.21 -9.86 1.15
N ILE A 156 1.33 -10.43 0.74
CA ILE A 156 2.58 -10.38 1.52
C ILE A 156 3.09 -8.94 1.63
N TRP A 157 3.22 -8.25 0.50
CA TRP A 157 3.71 -6.86 0.50
C TRP A 157 2.74 -5.92 1.22
N SER A 158 1.43 -6.19 1.13
CA SER A 158 0.42 -5.47 1.92
C SER A 158 0.59 -5.67 3.43
N ALA A 159 0.87 -6.90 3.88
CA ALA A 159 1.07 -7.20 5.30
C ALA A 159 2.39 -6.64 5.85
N LEU A 160 3.47 -6.70 5.06
CA LEU A 160 4.77 -6.12 5.40
C LEU A 160 4.71 -4.59 5.45
N SER A 161 4.00 -3.98 4.50
CA SER A 161 3.71 -2.55 4.50
C SER A 161 2.95 -2.14 5.78
N LYS A 162 1.94 -2.91 6.20
CA LYS A 162 1.24 -2.69 7.49
C LYS A 162 2.19 -2.76 8.69
N LEU A 163 3.10 -3.73 8.71
CA LEU A 163 4.11 -3.86 9.77
C LEU A 163 5.04 -2.64 9.83
N TYR A 164 5.49 -2.15 8.67
CA TYR A 164 6.34 -0.97 8.57
C TYR A 164 5.67 0.32 9.07
N ILE A 165 4.38 0.50 8.76
CA ILE A 165 3.62 1.67 9.25
C ILE A 165 3.43 1.62 10.76
N GLU A 166 3.26 0.44 11.35
CA GLU A 166 3.07 0.26 12.79
C GLU A 166 4.29 0.70 13.61
N GLU A 167 5.47 0.72 13.02
CA GLU A 167 6.70 1.24 13.64
C GLU A 167 7.03 2.69 13.23
N THR A 168 6.31 3.24 12.25
CA THR A 168 6.51 4.62 11.78
C THR A 168 6.10 5.65 12.84
N THR A 169 6.99 6.60 13.11
CA THR A 169 6.83 7.67 14.12
C THR A 169 7.44 8.97 13.61
N ASN A 170 7.10 10.10 14.24
CA ASN A 170 7.56 11.44 13.88
C ASN A 170 7.08 11.88 12.50
N ASP A 171 7.94 12.00 11.51
CA ASP A 171 7.55 12.44 10.18
C ASP A 171 7.58 11.28 9.19
N ALA A 172 6.63 11.26 8.27
CA ALA A 172 6.65 10.33 7.14
C ALA A 172 6.70 11.09 5.82
N TYR A 173 7.55 10.59 4.92
CA TYR A 173 7.88 11.18 3.63
C TYR A 173 7.37 10.28 2.52
N VAL A 174 6.55 10.81 1.62
CA VAL A 174 5.93 10.06 0.53
C VAL A 174 6.50 10.56 -0.80
N PHE A 175 7.08 9.68 -1.60
CA PHE A 175 7.70 10.02 -2.89
C PHE A 175 6.85 9.51 -4.05
N LEU A 176 6.22 10.45 -4.77
CA LEU A 176 5.43 10.17 -5.97
C LEU A 176 6.03 10.97 -7.14
N ALA A 177 6.78 10.32 -8.02
CA ALA A 177 7.47 10.99 -9.13
C ALA A 177 6.51 11.85 -9.97
N ASP A 178 5.30 11.35 -10.24
CA ASP A 178 4.25 12.04 -11.00
C ASP A 178 3.19 12.76 -10.16
N GLY A 179 3.29 12.67 -8.83
CA GLY A 179 2.26 13.14 -7.90
C GLY A 179 0.97 12.32 -7.95
N GLU A 180 0.93 11.21 -8.70
CA GLU A 180 -0.27 10.40 -8.89
C GLU A 180 -0.19 9.09 -8.11
N ILE A 181 -1.27 8.77 -7.40
CA ILE A 181 -1.44 7.43 -6.82
C ILE A 181 -2.65 6.73 -7.44
N HIS A 182 -2.49 5.45 -7.79
CA HIS A 182 -3.64 4.64 -8.16
C HIS A 182 -4.49 4.36 -6.91
N CYS A 183 -5.80 4.59 -7.01
CA CYS A 183 -6.75 4.33 -5.93
C CYS A 183 -6.84 2.86 -5.49
N GLN A 184 -6.20 1.95 -6.21
CA GLN A 184 -6.12 0.53 -5.83
C GLN A 184 -4.73 0.11 -5.32
N SER A 185 -3.79 1.05 -5.20
CA SER A 185 -2.44 0.78 -4.69
C SER A 185 -2.43 0.38 -3.21
N ILE A 186 -1.35 -0.28 -2.77
CA ILE A 186 -1.06 -0.55 -1.37
C ILE A 186 -1.01 0.76 -0.58
N PHE A 187 -0.28 1.76 -1.08
CA PHE A 187 -0.21 3.09 -0.46
C PHE A 187 -1.60 3.67 -0.16
N TRP A 188 -2.49 3.67 -1.15
CA TRP A 188 -3.82 4.24 -0.99
C TRP A 188 -4.69 3.47 0.02
N ASN A 189 -4.68 2.14 -0.03
CA ASN A 189 -5.65 1.32 0.71
C ASN A 189 -5.16 0.89 2.09
N ILE A 190 -3.84 0.87 2.31
CA ILE A 190 -3.20 0.41 3.55
C ILE A 190 -2.42 1.54 4.19
N GLU A 191 -1.48 2.14 3.46
CA GLU A 191 -0.47 3.00 4.05
C GLU A 191 -1.03 4.33 4.50
N LEU A 192 -1.67 5.05 3.58
CA LEU A 192 -2.20 6.38 3.84
C LEU A 192 -3.19 6.38 5.00
N HIS A 193 -4.08 5.39 5.08
CA HIS A 193 -5.07 5.32 6.17
C HIS A 193 -4.40 5.15 7.54
N ALA A 194 -3.48 4.19 7.66
CA ALA A 194 -2.80 3.92 8.93
C ALA A 194 -1.86 5.07 9.34
N LEU A 195 -1.21 5.71 8.36
CA LEU A 195 -0.43 6.94 8.59
C LEU A 195 -1.30 8.06 9.15
N ARG A 196 -2.53 8.23 8.66
CA ARG A 196 -3.47 9.22 9.21
C ARG A 196 -3.94 8.90 10.61
N GLU A 197 -4.25 7.64 10.90
CA GLU A 197 -4.60 7.21 12.26
C GLU A 197 -3.48 7.56 13.25
N LYS A 198 -2.23 7.33 12.87
CA LYS A 198 -1.05 7.70 13.65
C LYS A 198 -0.83 9.20 13.76
N GLN A 199 -1.12 9.95 12.70
CA GLN A 199 -1.05 11.41 12.74
C GLN A 199 -2.05 11.97 13.76
N HIS A 200 -3.27 11.45 13.77
CA HIS A 200 -4.29 11.86 14.74
C HIS A 200 -3.97 11.44 16.17
N SER A 201 -3.31 10.30 16.36
CA SER A 201 -2.88 9.86 17.68
C SER A 201 -1.65 10.63 18.19
N GLY A 202 -1.09 11.54 17.39
CA GLY A 202 0.13 12.29 17.72
C GLY A 202 1.43 11.49 17.56
N ASN A 203 1.36 10.25 17.05
CA ASN A 203 2.55 9.43 16.80
C ASN A 203 3.32 9.88 15.55
N ILE A 204 2.60 10.52 14.62
CA ILE A 204 3.16 11.19 13.46
C ILE A 204 2.80 12.67 13.55
N GLN A 205 3.76 13.56 13.33
CA GLN A 205 3.53 15.00 13.31
C GLN A 205 3.12 15.42 11.89
N HIS A 206 3.94 15.07 10.90
CA HIS A 206 3.72 15.49 9.51
C HIS A 206 3.77 14.33 8.52
N LEU A 207 2.94 14.47 7.48
CA LEU A 207 3.01 13.67 6.26
C LEU A 207 3.44 14.58 5.13
N PHE A 208 4.69 14.44 4.69
CA PHE A 208 5.26 15.20 3.59
C PHE A 208 5.10 14.44 2.28
N LEU A 209 4.75 15.15 1.22
CA LEU A 209 4.73 14.64 -0.13
C LEU A 209 5.87 15.27 -0.94
N TYR A 210 6.63 14.41 -1.60
CA TYR A 210 7.65 14.75 -2.58
C TYR A 210 7.13 14.41 -3.98
N THR A 211 7.13 15.40 -4.87
CA THR A 211 6.80 15.24 -6.29
C THR A 211 7.86 15.92 -7.16
N LEU A 212 8.04 15.47 -8.41
CA LEU A 212 8.92 16.18 -9.33
C LEU A 212 8.40 17.59 -9.63
N GLN A 213 9.30 18.57 -9.68
CA GLN A 213 9.02 19.93 -10.12
C GLN A 213 8.53 19.93 -11.58
N PRO A 214 7.74 20.93 -12.01
CA PRO A 214 7.08 20.92 -13.32
C PRO A 214 8.01 20.65 -14.52
N HIS A 215 9.22 21.20 -14.52
CA HIS A 215 10.19 20.99 -15.60
C HIS A 215 10.73 19.55 -15.61
N ALA A 216 11.10 19.01 -14.45
CA ALA A 216 11.58 17.64 -14.29
C ALA A 216 10.48 16.62 -14.60
N MET A 217 9.24 16.92 -14.19
CA MET A 217 8.04 16.14 -14.48
C MET A 217 7.80 15.99 -15.99
N GLN A 218 7.85 17.10 -16.73
CA GLN A 218 7.66 17.08 -18.18
C GLN A 218 8.70 16.19 -18.87
N HIS A 219 9.96 16.30 -18.43
CA HIS A 219 11.04 15.49 -18.96
C HIS A 219 10.85 14.01 -18.61
N TYR A 220 10.57 13.70 -17.35
CA TYR A 220 10.26 12.33 -16.89
C TYR A 220 9.12 11.70 -17.69
N GLN A 221 8.01 12.41 -17.88
CA GLN A 221 6.87 11.92 -18.66
C GLN A 221 7.19 11.71 -20.14
N HIS A 222 8.06 12.55 -20.73
CA HIS A 222 8.53 12.36 -22.10
C HIS A 222 9.34 11.06 -22.23
N LEU A 223 10.28 10.81 -21.32
CA LEU A 223 11.09 9.59 -21.30
C LEU A 223 10.24 8.33 -21.10
N LEU A 224 9.24 8.38 -20.20
CA LEU A 224 8.27 7.28 -20.04
C LEU A 224 7.48 7.01 -21.32
N LYS A 225 7.08 8.05 -22.06
CA LYS A 225 6.38 7.88 -23.33
C LYS A 225 7.29 7.21 -24.36
N ILE A 226 8.55 7.64 -24.49
CA ILE A 226 9.51 6.99 -25.39
C ILE A 226 9.62 5.51 -25.01
N ARG A 227 9.96 5.21 -23.75
CA ARG A 227 10.14 3.84 -23.25
C ARG A 227 8.93 2.93 -23.48
N ASN A 228 7.72 3.46 -23.36
CA ASN A 228 6.48 2.67 -23.52
C ASN A 228 6.00 2.55 -24.97
N THR A 229 6.47 3.41 -25.88
CA THR A 229 6.05 3.41 -27.29
C THR A 229 7.09 2.78 -28.21
N SER A 230 8.32 2.60 -27.74
CA SER A 230 9.41 2.15 -28.59
C SER A 230 9.55 0.62 -28.64
N GLN A 231 9.74 0.09 -29.85
CA GLN A 231 10.46 -1.17 -30.11
C GLN A 231 11.98 -0.95 -29.90
N SER A 232 12.35 -0.19 -28.86
CA SER A 232 13.74 0.23 -28.63
C SER A 232 14.62 -0.96 -28.35
N SER A 233 15.85 -0.88 -28.86
CA SER A 233 16.91 -1.82 -28.52
C SER A 233 17.16 -1.83 -27.00
N LEU A 234 17.73 -2.92 -26.48
CA LEU A 234 18.07 -3.02 -25.06
C LEU A 234 18.97 -1.86 -24.60
N SER A 235 19.91 -1.42 -25.45
CA SER A 235 20.81 -0.29 -25.18
C SER A 235 20.10 1.05 -25.09
N GLU A 236 19.12 1.31 -25.96
CA GLU A 236 18.30 2.54 -25.90
C GLU A 236 17.45 2.58 -24.62
N ASN A 237 16.84 1.46 -24.25
CA ASN A 237 16.05 1.36 -23.02
C ASN A 237 16.91 1.57 -21.76
N LEU A 238 18.16 1.10 -21.77
CA LEU A 238 19.12 1.36 -20.69
C LEU A 238 19.52 2.84 -20.62
N GLY A 239 19.73 3.49 -21.77
CA GLY A 239 19.99 4.93 -21.85
C GLY A 239 18.85 5.75 -21.26
N ILE A 240 17.60 5.46 -21.67
CA ILE A 240 16.39 6.12 -21.15
C ILE A 240 16.25 5.89 -19.64
N GLN A 241 16.49 4.67 -19.15
CA GLN A 241 16.43 4.40 -17.70
C GLN A 241 17.50 5.19 -16.93
N THR A 242 18.71 5.33 -17.47
CA THR A 242 19.78 6.11 -16.86
C THR A 242 19.41 7.59 -16.75
N GLU A 243 18.72 8.12 -17.76
CA GLU A 243 18.25 9.49 -17.75
C GLU A 243 17.09 9.69 -16.76
N ILE A 244 16.12 8.76 -16.73
CA ILE A 244 15.08 8.73 -15.69
C ILE A 244 15.72 8.72 -14.30
N ASP A 245 16.73 7.87 -14.08
CA ASP A 245 17.46 7.75 -12.82
C ASP A 245 18.12 9.06 -12.42
N THR A 246 18.75 9.73 -13.39
CA THR A 246 19.37 11.04 -13.18
C THR A 246 18.33 12.08 -12.76
N ILE A 247 17.15 12.07 -13.37
CA ILE A 247 16.05 12.98 -13.01
C ILE A 247 15.58 12.70 -11.58
N VAL A 248 15.26 11.45 -11.24
CA VAL A 248 14.65 11.10 -9.94
C VAL A 248 15.66 11.11 -8.79
N THR A 249 16.96 10.99 -9.06
CA THR A 249 17.99 11.02 -8.01
C THR A 249 18.56 12.40 -7.73
N ASN A 250 18.22 13.42 -8.54
CA ASN A 250 18.61 14.80 -8.32
C ASN A 250 17.66 15.48 -7.34
N ASN A 251 18.15 15.84 -6.15
CA ASN A 251 17.35 16.46 -5.09
C ASN A 251 16.70 17.79 -5.51
N ASN A 252 17.32 18.54 -6.42
CA ASN A 252 16.78 19.82 -6.90
C ASN A 252 15.55 19.64 -7.80
N ASN A 253 15.33 18.43 -8.32
CA ASN A 253 14.15 18.13 -9.14
C ASN A 253 12.90 17.86 -8.30
N TRP A 254 13.03 17.74 -6.97
CA TRP A 254 11.89 17.45 -6.10
C TRP A 254 11.35 18.70 -5.44
N HIS A 255 10.04 18.72 -5.27
CA HIS A 255 9.31 19.68 -4.45
C HIS A 255 8.69 18.94 -3.27
N CYS A 256 8.84 19.50 -2.06
CA CYS A 256 8.30 18.94 -0.82
C CYS A 256 7.27 19.90 -0.22
N GLU A 257 6.12 19.35 0.16
CA GLU A 257 5.08 20.07 0.89
C GLU A 257 4.26 19.10 1.76
N LEU A 258 3.44 19.63 2.66
CA LEU A 258 2.49 18.79 3.40
C LEU A 258 1.52 18.12 2.42
N LEU A 259 1.31 16.81 2.58
CA LEU A 259 0.51 15.99 1.67
C LEU A 259 -0.91 16.55 1.48
N ASP A 260 -1.49 17.12 2.54
CA ASP A 260 -2.82 17.75 2.50
C ASP A 260 -2.89 19.06 1.72
N ASN A 261 -1.79 19.80 1.70
CA ASN A 261 -1.73 21.11 1.08
C ASN A 261 -1.32 21.01 -0.40
N SER A 262 -0.92 19.81 -0.82
CA SER A 262 -0.37 19.62 -2.14
C SER A 262 -1.37 19.83 -3.27
N SER A 263 -1.02 20.78 -4.13
CA SER A 263 -1.73 20.99 -5.40
C SER A 263 -1.41 19.92 -6.45
N LEU A 264 -0.31 19.18 -6.25
CA LEU A 264 0.20 18.18 -7.19
C LEU A 264 -0.28 16.77 -6.84
N PHE A 265 -0.73 16.53 -5.60
CA PHE A 265 -1.25 15.24 -5.20
C PHE A 265 -2.56 14.90 -5.91
N LYS A 266 -2.54 13.83 -6.71
CA LYS A 266 -3.71 13.36 -7.45
C LYS A 266 -3.96 11.88 -7.23
N ILE A 267 -5.24 11.52 -7.32
CA ILE A 267 -5.68 10.14 -7.25
C ILE A 267 -6.20 9.72 -8.61
N ARG A 268 -5.51 8.75 -9.19
CA ARG A 268 -5.83 8.17 -10.50
C ARG A 268 -6.92 7.12 -10.35
N THR A 269 -7.95 7.27 -11.17
CA THR A 269 -9.06 6.32 -11.31
C THR A 269 -8.92 5.49 -12.59
N LYS A 270 -9.76 4.46 -12.73
CA LYS A 270 -9.77 3.47 -13.84
C LYS A 270 -9.84 4.03 -15.28
N LYS A 271 -10.00 5.34 -15.49
CA LYS A 271 -10.16 5.97 -16.82
C LYS A 271 -9.12 7.06 -17.13
N ASN A 272 -7.86 6.92 -16.68
CA ASN A 272 -6.81 7.93 -16.84
C ASN A 272 -7.20 9.35 -16.39
N LYS A 273 -8.24 9.45 -15.54
CA LYS A 273 -8.66 10.70 -14.93
C LYS A 273 -8.10 10.71 -13.51
N ALA A 274 -7.11 11.56 -13.32
CA ALA A 274 -6.58 11.91 -12.03
C ALA A 274 -7.40 13.07 -11.45
N ILE A 275 -7.82 12.96 -10.19
CA ILE A 275 -8.53 14.02 -9.48
C ILE A 275 -7.58 14.52 -8.39
N THR A 276 -7.41 15.83 -8.25
CA THR A 276 -6.59 16.39 -7.18
C THR A 276 -7.18 16.04 -5.82
N PHE A 277 -6.32 15.75 -4.86
CA PHE A 277 -6.74 15.43 -3.50
C PHE A 277 -7.48 16.60 -2.85
N GLN A 278 -7.02 17.82 -3.12
CA GLN A 278 -7.66 19.04 -2.63
C GLN A 278 -9.09 19.20 -3.14
N SER A 279 -9.35 18.87 -4.41
CA SER A 279 -10.73 18.87 -4.93
C SER A 279 -11.59 17.88 -4.15
N LEU A 280 -11.10 16.67 -3.88
CA LEU A 280 -11.84 15.68 -3.09
C LEU A 280 -12.14 16.17 -1.66
N LYS A 281 -11.20 16.85 -1.00
CA LYS A 281 -11.43 17.49 0.32
C LYS A 281 -12.52 18.57 0.26
N SER A 282 -12.47 19.42 -0.76
CA SER A 282 -13.48 20.47 -0.98
C SER A 282 -14.87 19.89 -1.23
N TYR A 283 -14.97 18.83 -2.05
CA TYR A 283 -16.24 18.13 -2.28
C TYR A 283 -16.79 17.49 -1.01
N ALA A 284 -15.95 16.80 -0.24
CA ALA A 284 -16.36 16.21 1.03
C ALA A 284 -16.87 17.29 1.99
N SER A 285 -16.15 18.41 2.10
CA SER A 285 -16.52 19.53 2.98
C SER A 285 -17.85 20.19 2.59
N ALA A 286 -18.05 20.47 1.30
CA ALA A 286 -19.29 21.05 0.78
C ALA A 286 -20.48 20.10 1.01
N PHE A 287 -20.27 18.80 0.82
CA PHE A 287 -21.28 17.79 1.08
C PHE A 287 -21.75 17.79 2.54
N TYR A 288 -20.83 17.83 3.51
CA TYR A 288 -21.19 17.87 4.93
C TYR A 288 -21.91 19.17 5.32
N LYS A 289 -21.47 20.32 4.80
CA LYS A 289 -22.13 21.61 5.04
C LYS A 289 -23.58 21.61 4.54
N ASN A 290 -23.83 21.02 3.36
CA ASN A 290 -25.14 21.01 2.72
C ASN A 290 -26.06 19.87 3.23
N ASN A 291 -25.54 18.94 4.04
CA ASN A 291 -26.32 17.83 4.59
C ASN A 291 -26.11 17.68 6.11
N PRO A 292 -26.42 18.71 6.92
CA PRO A 292 -26.13 18.73 8.36
C PRO A 292 -26.91 17.66 9.14
N SER A 293 -28.04 17.15 8.62
CA SER A 293 -28.79 16.02 9.20
C SER A 293 -28.08 14.67 9.07
N ILE A 294 -27.01 14.61 8.27
CA ILE A 294 -26.03 13.51 8.21
C ILE A 294 -24.94 13.72 9.29
N HIS A 295 -25.10 14.65 10.23
CA HIS A 295 -24.34 14.58 11.48
C HIS A 295 -24.74 13.32 12.23
N ALA A 296 -23.88 12.31 12.22
CA ALA A 296 -23.68 11.27 13.24
C ALA A 296 -24.91 10.63 13.90
N SER A 297 -25.68 11.40 14.67
CA SER A 297 -26.74 10.97 15.58
C SER A 297 -27.88 10.24 14.87
N THR A 298 -28.32 10.69 13.69
CA THR A 298 -29.41 10.03 12.95
C THR A 298 -28.98 8.69 12.35
N VAL A 299 -27.75 8.61 11.85
CA VAL A 299 -27.16 7.37 11.30
C VAL A 299 -26.88 6.39 12.46
N ILE A 300 -26.30 6.85 13.56
CA ILE A 300 -26.06 6.06 14.77
C ILE A 300 -27.37 5.58 15.41
N ASN A 301 -28.42 6.40 15.46
CA ASN A 301 -29.72 6.00 16.02
C ASN A 301 -30.46 5.00 15.14
N ASN A 302 -30.36 5.12 13.81
CA ASN A 302 -30.91 4.12 12.88
C ASN A 302 -30.09 2.81 12.88
N LEU A 303 -28.78 2.88 13.12
CA LEU A 303 -27.91 1.71 13.27
C LEU A 303 -28.09 1.01 14.62
N LYS A 304 -28.36 1.74 15.72
CA LYS A 304 -28.65 1.16 17.05
C LYS A 304 -30.01 0.45 17.11
N LYS A 305 -30.99 0.87 16.32
CA LYS A 305 -32.34 0.28 16.30
C LYS A 305 -32.43 -1.04 15.54
N LYS A 306 -31.43 -1.40 14.73
CA LYS A 306 -31.31 -2.72 14.10
C LYS A 306 -30.12 -3.43 14.72
N LYS A 307 -30.33 -4.59 15.36
CA LYS A 307 -29.26 -5.44 15.93
C LYS A 307 -28.30 -5.88 14.82
N TYR A 308 -27.30 -5.06 14.53
CA TYR A 308 -26.16 -5.41 13.69
C TYR A 308 -24.92 -5.49 14.57
N SER A 309 -24.07 -6.48 14.31
CA SER A 309 -22.89 -6.79 15.10
C SER A 309 -21.90 -5.62 15.15
N ASP A 310 -21.11 -5.52 16.22
CA ASP A 310 -20.18 -4.42 16.49
C ASP A 310 -19.16 -4.14 15.36
N LYS A 311 -18.96 -5.10 14.44
CA LYS A 311 -18.16 -4.92 13.20
C LYS A 311 -18.79 -3.94 12.18
N ILE A 312 -20.12 -3.79 12.19
CA ILE A 312 -20.85 -2.84 11.33
C ILE A 312 -20.84 -1.43 11.94
N LEU A 313 -20.74 -1.34 13.28
CA LEU A 313 -20.66 -0.08 14.02
C LEU A 313 -19.37 0.71 13.74
N SER A 314 -18.27 0.02 13.42
CA SER A 314 -17.00 0.63 13.01
C SER A 314 -16.96 1.12 11.56
N ALA A 315 -17.97 0.81 10.75
CA ALA A 315 -18.00 1.11 9.32
C ALA A 315 -19.15 2.07 8.96
N ALA A 316 -19.05 3.33 9.37
CA ALA A 316 -19.93 4.38 8.86
C ALA A 316 -19.54 4.72 7.41
N ILE A 317 -20.18 4.05 6.44
CA ILE A 317 -19.95 4.19 4.99
C ILE A 317 -21.07 5.06 4.38
N LYS A 318 -20.74 6.09 3.57
CA LYS A 318 -21.73 6.77 2.72
C LYS A 318 -21.15 7.19 1.37
N ILE A 319 -21.98 7.10 0.33
CA ILE A 319 -21.67 7.33 -1.09
C ILE A 319 -21.80 8.81 -1.44
N ILE A 320 -20.79 9.40 -2.08
CA ILE A 320 -20.92 10.71 -2.74
C ILE A 320 -21.28 10.47 -4.20
N ASN A 321 -22.41 11.05 -4.62
CA ASN A 321 -22.85 11.05 -6.01
C ASN A 321 -22.17 12.24 -6.73
N LEU A 322 -21.10 11.99 -7.49
CA LEU A 322 -20.39 13.03 -8.27
C LEU A 322 -21.16 13.42 -9.55
N ASN A 323 -22.47 13.64 -9.44
CA ASN A 323 -23.34 13.93 -10.59
C ASN A 323 -23.00 15.26 -11.29
N ASP A 324 -22.19 16.13 -10.69
CA ASP A 324 -21.80 17.41 -11.30
C ASP A 324 -20.51 17.35 -12.14
N PHE A 325 -19.77 16.24 -12.16
CA PHE A 325 -18.47 16.20 -12.87
C PHE A 325 -18.51 15.67 -14.31
N ASN A 326 -19.65 15.14 -14.76
CA ASN A 326 -20.03 14.92 -16.17
C ASN A 326 -21.24 14.00 -16.18
N LYS A 327 -22.36 14.45 -16.77
CA LYS A 327 -23.61 13.66 -16.98
C LYS A 327 -23.45 12.35 -17.78
N LYS A 328 -22.22 11.93 -18.13
CA LYS A 328 -21.93 10.79 -19.01
C LYS A 328 -21.01 9.71 -18.43
N THR A 329 -20.55 9.82 -17.19
CA THR A 329 -19.68 8.77 -16.61
C THR A 329 -20.30 8.11 -15.38
N ASN A 330 -20.79 6.87 -15.57
CA ASN A 330 -21.25 5.93 -14.54
C ASN A 330 -20.11 5.43 -13.61
N ASN A 331 -19.31 6.34 -13.06
CA ASN A 331 -18.21 6.01 -12.15
C ASN A 331 -18.50 6.64 -10.78
N TYR A 332 -19.05 5.84 -9.86
CA TYR A 332 -19.26 6.28 -8.47
C TYR A 332 -17.94 6.25 -7.70
N ILE A 333 -17.68 7.34 -6.97
CA ILE A 333 -16.60 7.45 -5.99
C ILE A 333 -17.26 7.53 -4.62
N VAL A 334 -17.20 6.46 -3.84
CA VAL A 334 -17.64 6.51 -2.44
C VAL A 334 -16.50 7.12 -1.66
N ILE A 335 -16.63 8.39 -1.27
CA ILE A 335 -15.76 8.97 -0.25
C ILE A 335 -16.33 8.56 1.11
N ILE A 336 -15.75 7.53 1.73
CA ILE A 336 -15.95 7.28 3.16
C ILE A 336 -15.09 8.32 3.86
N ALA A 337 -15.69 9.46 4.16
CA ALA A 337 -15.17 10.34 5.20
C ALA A 337 -15.76 9.85 6.53
N ASN A 338 -14.90 9.63 7.52
CA ASN A 338 -15.38 9.50 8.89
C ASN A 338 -16.18 10.76 9.22
N TYR A 339 -17.43 10.64 9.67
CA TYR A 339 -18.28 11.80 9.95
C TYR A 339 -17.73 12.69 11.08
N ARG A 340 -16.77 12.19 11.87
CA ARG A 340 -16.02 12.99 12.86
C ARG A 340 -14.80 13.68 12.27
N ASN A 341 -14.31 13.23 11.10
CA ASN A 341 -13.06 13.71 10.53
C ASN A 341 -13.00 13.55 9.01
N ILE A 342 -13.08 14.70 8.31
CA ILE A 342 -12.96 14.82 6.84
C ILE A 342 -11.58 14.36 6.32
N GLU A 343 -10.57 14.22 7.18
CA GLU A 343 -9.20 13.83 6.81
C GLU A 343 -9.04 12.32 6.61
N GLN A 344 -9.97 11.50 7.09
CA GLN A 344 -10.00 10.06 6.84
C GLN A 344 -10.85 9.74 5.61
N LEU A 345 -10.32 10.00 4.41
CA LEU A 345 -10.98 9.71 3.13
C LEU A 345 -10.61 8.30 2.63
N LYS A 346 -11.54 7.33 2.65
CA LYS A 346 -11.40 6.09 1.85
C LYS A 346 -12.25 6.18 0.58
N LEU A 347 -11.68 5.80 -0.57
CA LEU A 347 -12.40 5.77 -1.85
C LEU A 347 -12.81 4.33 -2.21
N VAL A 348 -14.11 4.04 -2.31
CA VAL A 348 -14.62 2.73 -2.81
C VAL A 348 -15.24 2.91 -4.20
N PHE A 349 -14.88 2.04 -5.15
CA PHE A 349 -15.29 2.14 -6.56
C PHE A 349 -16.20 0.99 -7.04
N ASN A 350 -17.13 1.34 -7.94
CA ASN A 350 -17.86 0.47 -8.88
C ASN A 350 -19.05 -0.37 -8.35
N GLU A 351 -18.87 -1.65 -7.99
CA GLU A 351 -20.00 -2.61 -7.87
C GLU A 351 -20.74 -2.54 -6.54
N LYS A 352 -20.00 -2.45 -5.42
CA LYS A 352 -20.59 -2.22 -4.08
C LYS A 352 -21.41 -0.94 -4.02
N ALA A 353 -21.04 0.08 -4.78
CA ALA A 353 -21.79 1.34 -4.87
C ALA A 353 -23.15 1.19 -5.58
N ARG A 354 -23.25 0.30 -6.59
CA ARG A 354 -24.52 0.02 -7.30
C ARG A 354 -25.47 -0.84 -6.46
N GLU A 355 -24.95 -1.87 -5.82
CA GLU A 355 -25.73 -2.74 -4.93
C GLU A 355 -26.27 -1.95 -3.74
N TYR A 356 -25.46 -1.03 -3.19
CA TYR A 356 -25.88 -0.14 -2.13
C TYR A 356 -26.91 0.92 -2.60
N LYS A 357 -26.77 1.49 -3.80
CA LYS A 357 -27.82 2.37 -4.40
C LYS A 357 -29.15 1.63 -4.51
N LYS A 358 -29.12 0.37 -4.95
CA LYS A 358 -30.29 -0.50 -5.05
C LYS A 358 -30.93 -0.79 -3.69
N ASN A 359 -30.10 -0.96 -2.65
CA ASN A 359 -30.56 -1.32 -1.30
C ASN A 359 -30.94 -0.12 -0.41
N THR A 360 -30.50 1.10 -0.73
CA THR A 360 -30.72 2.29 0.10
C THR A 360 -31.67 3.32 -0.50
N GLY A 361 -32.07 3.17 -1.76
CA GLY A 361 -33.04 4.06 -2.41
C GLY A 361 -32.60 5.52 -2.54
N ALA A 362 -31.31 5.81 -2.34
CA ALA A 362 -30.79 7.18 -2.42
C ALA A 362 -30.80 7.68 -3.88
N CYS A 363 -31.52 8.78 -4.11
CA CYS A 363 -31.51 9.54 -5.37
C CYS A 363 -30.15 10.20 -5.63
#